data_AF-M7B3G0-F1
#
_entry.id   AF-M7B3G0-F1
#
_cell.length_a   1.000
_cell.length_b   1.000
_cell.length_c   1.000
_cell.angle_alpha   90.00
_cell.angle_beta   90.00
_cell.angle_gamma   90.00
#
_symmetry.space_group_name_H-M   'P 1'
#
loop_
_entity.id
_entity.type
_entity.pdbx_description
1 polymer ?
#
loop_
_entity_poly.entity_id
_entity_poly.type
_entity_poly.pdbx_seq_one_letter_code
_entity_poly.pdbx_strand_id
1 'polypeptide(L)'
;MTLCPLWRPPPPCPPGPPAQGDAEYEPAGRGGGRGGGPVVDILSVEAPSRVALPLIRTIQTTTRIIWQTPVSIPPTAKGVQQKYFVPLKGYDYLFTHPQPCSLVVASVNEKERHGQQAPAPKSKDAKCLDLCGCKVYSSAGLQLRIANQQALLSRYNFNSWNSMLKFKELVPPKSREEFAALAEEGKTVAQTSLQASLDAADSAAHTLSSGITVRRIFWLQASGLPPELQQTLQDLPFDGACLFSEKTNSRLQSLKDSRAITKSLGMHTPATQRKPFKPQQP
;
A
#
# COMPACT_ATOMS: atom_id res chain seq x y z
N MET A 1 18.51 -20.82 -18.51
CA MET A 1 17.19 -20.54 -17.89
C MET A 1 16.86 -21.70 -16.98
N THR A 2 17.08 -21.53 -15.68
CA THR A 2 17.01 -22.62 -14.69
C THR A 2 15.79 -22.35 -13.82
N LEU A 3 14.79 -23.24 -13.91
CA LEU A 3 13.56 -23.19 -13.13
C LEU A 3 13.84 -23.50 -11.65
N CYS A 4 13.26 -22.70 -10.75
CA CYS A 4 13.30 -22.93 -9.30
C CYS A 4 12.73 -24.31 -8.91
N PRO A 5 13.46 -25.14 -8.16
CA PRO A 5 12.98 -26.45 -7.70
C PRO A 5 12.42 -26.32 -6.29
N LEU A 6 11.20 -25.81 -6.12
CA LEU A 6 10.52 -25.89 -4.82
C LEU A 6 9.00 -25.93 -4.97
N TRP A 7 8.49 -26.96 -5.65
CA TRP A 7 7.11 -27.41 -5.45
C TRP A 7 7.00 -28.88 -5.86
N ARG A 8 7.19 -29.81 -4.92
CA ARG A 8 6.72 -31.19 -5.11
C ARG A 8 5.26 -31.26 -4.63
N PRO A 9 4.36 -31.91 -5.38
CA PRO A 9 3.03 -32.21 -4.86
C PRO A 9 3.14 -33.16 -3.66
N PRO A 10 2.22 -33.05 -2.68
CA PRO A 10 2.18 -33.97 -1.55
C PRO A 10 1.81 -35.40 -2.01
N PRO A 11 2.26 -36.44 -1.29
CA PRO A 11 1.89 -37.82 -1.60
C PRO A 11 0.38 -38.06 -1.39
N PRO A 12 -0.22 -39.01 -2.12
CA PRO A 12 -1.64 -39.33 -1.96
C PRO A 12 -1.93 -39.90 -0.56
N CYS A 13 -3.05 -39.48 0.02
CA CYS A 13 -3.52 -39.99 1.31
C CYS A 13 -3.80 -41.51 1.24
N PRO A 14 -3.49 -42.27 2.29
CA PRO A 14 -3.88 -43.67 2.37
C PRO A 14 -5.41 -43.81 2.44
N PRO A 15 -5.98 -44.91 1.90
CA PRO A 15 -7.42 -45.15 1.94
C PRO A 15 -7.89 -45.27 3.39
N GLY A 16 -8.93 -44.51 3.73
CA GLY A 16 -9.58 -44.59 5.04
C GLY A 16 -10.33 -45.92 5.22
N PRO A 17 -10.56 -46.35 6.48
CA PRO A 17 -11.26 -47.59 6.78
C PRO A 17 -12.73 -47.54 6.32
N PRO A 18 -13.34 -48.71 6.04
CA PRO A 18 -14.73 -48.79 5.60
C PRO A 18 -15.70 -48.36 6.71
N ALA A 19 -16.70 -47.56 6.33
CA ALA A 19 -17.77 -47.11 7.21
C ALA A 19 -18.68 -48.30 7.58
N GLN A 20 -18.87 -48.51 8.88
CA GLN A 20 -19.79 -49.49 9.46
C GLN A 20 -21.07 -48.75 9.87
N GLY A 21 -22.22 -49.34 9.53
CA GLY A 21 -23.50 -48.66 9.36
C GLY A 21 -24.27 -48.25 10.62
N ASP A 22 -25.23 -47.38 10.32
CA ASP A 22 -26.60 -47.24 10.81
C ASP A 22 -26.90 -47.53 12.29
N ALA A 23 -27.15 -46.44 13.02
CA ALA A 23 -28.10 -46.44 14.13
C ALA A 23 -28.91 -45.14 14.13
N GLU A 24 -30.19 -45.33 13.85
CA GLU A 24 -31.30 -44.39 13.84
C GLU A 24 -31.61 -43.88 15.26
N TYR A 25 -31.68 -42.56 15.45
CA TYR A 25 -32.34 -41.95 16.62
C TYR A 25 -32.79 -40.50 16.32
N GLU A 26 -34.10 -40.33 16.17
CA GLU A 26 -34.84 -39.06 16.34
C GLU A 26 -35.41 -39.08 17.78
N PRO A 27 -35.55 -37.92 18.49
CA PRO A 27 -36.69 -37.05 18.21
C PRO A 27 -36.55 -35.53 18.49
N ALA A 28 -37.38 -34.77 17.75
CA ALA A 28 -38.21 -33.61 18.14
C ALA A 28 -37.65 -32.44 19.00
N GLY A 29 -37.42 -31.30 18.32
CA GLY A 29 -38.21 -30.07 18.49
C GLY A 29 -37.93 -29.08 19.65
N ARG A 30 -37.28 -27.94 19.35
CA ARG A 30 -37.82 -26.54 19.45
C ARG A 30 -36.72 -25.47 19.34
N GLY A 31 -36.94 -24.52 18.43
CA GLY A 31 -36.83 -23.07 18.63
C GLY A 31 -35.47 -22.44 18.98
N GLY A 32 -34.94 -21.61 18.07
CA GLY A 32 -33.93 -20.61 18.43
C GLY A 32 -33.14 -20.07 17.24
N GLY A 33 -33.62 -18.96 16.66
CA GLY A 33 -33.01 -18.10 15.66
C GLY A 33 -31.61 -18.43 15.13
N ARG A 34 -31.55 -18.96 13.89
CA ARG A 34 -30.36 -18.83 13.06
C ARG A 34 -30.34 -17.43 12.46
N GLY A 35 -29.43 -16.61 12.97
CA GLY A 35 -28.89 -15.47 12.23
C GLY A 35 -28.18 -15.98 10.98
N GLY A 36 -28.93 -16.17 9.90
CA GLY A 36 -28.38 -16.19 8.56
C GLY A 36 -27.91 -14.77 8.24
N GLY A 37 -26.60 -14.56 8.17
CA GLY A 37 -26.05 -13.30 7.67
C GLY A 37 -26.50 -13.07 6.22
N PRO A 38 -26.74 -11.81 5.79
CA PRO A 38 -27.37 -11.47 4.51
C PRO A 38 -26.46 -11.68 3.28
N VAL A 39 -25.36 -12.43 3.40
CA VAL A 39 -24.38 -12.58 2.33
C VAL A 39 -24.83 -13.58 1.25
N VAL A 40 -25.82 -14.42 1.55
CA VAL A 40 -26.26 -15.50 0.65
C VAL A 40 -27.33 -15.06 -0.36
N ASP A 41 -27.99 -13.92 -0.14
CA ASP A 41 -29.14 -13.45 -0.94
C ASP A 41 -28.77 -12.54 -2.14
N ILE A 42 -27.47 -12.40 -2.45
CA ILE A 42 -26.98 -11.56 -3.57
C ILE A 42 -26.94 -12.34 -4.90
N LEU A 43 -27.34 -13.62 -4.89
CA LEU A 43 -27.15 -14.54 -6.02
C LEU A 43 -28.34 -14.60 -7.01
N SER A 44 -29.22 -13.59 -7.04
CA SER A 44 -30.37 -13.59 -7.95
C SER A 44 -30.35 -12.41 -8.94
N VAL A 45 -30.24 -12.80 -10.23
CA VAL A 45 -30.67 -12.16 -11.49
C VAL A 45 -30.38 -10.65 -11.68
N GLU A 46 -29.52 -10.37 -12.67
CA GLU A 46 -29.19 -9.03 -13.22
C GLU A 46 -28.83 -7.99 -12.15
N ALA A 47 -27.62 -8.14 -11.62
CA ALA A 47 -27.09 -7.22 -10.62
C ALA A 47 -27.00 -5.79 -11.19
N PRO A 48 -27.60 -4.78 -10.53
CA PRO A 48 -27.38 -3.38 -10.88
C PRO A 48 -25.89 -3.08 -10.84
N SER A 49 -25.42 -2.18 -11.72
CA SER A 49 -24.00 -1.85 -11.92
C SER A 49 -23.25 -1.37 -10.66
N ARG A 50 -23.95 -1.19 -9.54
CA ARG A 50 -23.42 -0.82 -8.22
C ARG A 50 -24.17 -1.58 -7.13
N VAL A 51 -23.65 -2.72 -6.71
CA VAL A 51 -24.16 -3.45 -5.53
C VAL A 51 -23.48 -2.91 -4.28
N ALA A 52 -24.28 -2.38 -3.34
CA ALA A 52 -23.79 -1.98 -2.02
C ALA A 52 -23.65 -3.22 -1.12
N LEU A 53 -22.42 -3.70 -0.93
CA LEU A 53 -22.15 -4.82 -0.03
C LEU A 53 -22.14 -4.34 1.44
N PRO A 54 -22.80 -5.05 2.36
CA PRO A 54 -22.77 -4.68 3.77
C PRO A 54 -21.36 -4.82 4.35
N LEU A 55 -20.95 -3.87 5.18
CA LEU A 55 -19.67 -3.95 5.88
C LEU A 55 -19.70 -5.09 6.90
N ILE A 56 -18.81 -6.06 6.75
CA ILE A 56 -18.70 -7.21 7.66
C ILE A 56 -18.43 -6.69 9.08
N ARG A 57 -19.24 -7.14 10.05
CA ARG A 57 -19.23 -6.67 11.45
C ARG A 57 -17.84 -6.74 12.08
N THR A 58 -17.10 -7.82 11.85
CA THR A 58 -15.73 -8.00 12.36
C THR A 58 -14.77 -6.94 11.83
N ILE A 59 -14.87 -6.57 10.54
CA ILE A 59 -14.07 -5.49 9.95
C ILE A 59 -14.42 -4.17 10.64
N GLN A 60 -15.72 -3.87 10.77
CA GLN A 60 -16.19 -2.65 11.41
C GLN A 60 -15.70 -2.51 12.86
N THR A 61 -15.78 -3.58 13.66
CA THR A 61 -15.31 -3.60 15.05
C THR A 61 -13.80 -3.38 15.12
N THR A 62 -13.03 -4.07 14.29
CA THR A 62 -11.55 -3.93 14.24
C THR A 62 -11.15 -2.49 13.93
N THR A 63 -11.80 -1.88 12.94
CA THR A 63 -11.55 -0.50 12.54
C THR A 63 -11.87 0.49 13.68
N ARG A 64 -12.99 0.29 14.40
CA ARG A 64 -13.34 1.15 15.55
C ARG A 64 -12.32 1.07 16.68
N ILE A 65 -11.75 -0.10 16.95
CA ILE A 65 -10.72 -0.27 18.00
C ILE A 65 -9.46 0.52 17.61
N ILE A 66 -9.04 0.44 16.35
CA ILE A 66 -7.89 1.17 15.83
C ILE A 66 -8.11 2.69 15.95
N TRP A 67 -9.32 3.18 15.69
CA TRP A 67 -9.59 4.63 15.77
C TRP A 67 -9.65 5.21 17.18
N GLN A 68 -9.66 4.38 18.23
CA GLN A 68 -9.65 4.90 19.61
C GLN A 68 -8.33 5.60 19.96
N THR A 69 -7.20 5.14 19.39
CA THR A 69 -5.86 5.67 19.71
C THR A 69 -4.98 5.85 18.46
N PRO A 70 -5.37 6.72 17.52
CA PRO A 70 -4.75 6.79 16.18
C PRO A 70 -3.26 7.20 16.21
N VAL A 71 -2.83 7.95 17.23
CA VAL A 71 -1.44 8.44 17.34
C VAL A 71 -0.48 7.34 17.76
N SER A 72 -0.85 6.50 18.74
CA SER A 72 0.02 5.48 19.33
C SER A 72 0.07 4.17 18.55
N ILE A 73 -0.82 3.98 17.58
CA ILE A 73 -0.88 2.74 16.82
C ILE A 73 0.32 2.61 15.88
N PRO A 74 0.98 1.44 15.87
CA PRO A 74 2.01 1.15 14.89
C PRO A 74 1.39 1.09 13.49
N PRO A 75 2.10 1.54 12.43
CA PRO A 75 1.54 1.58 11.08
C PRO A 75 1.06 0.24 10.55
N THR A 76 1.62 -0.85 11.07
CA THR A 76 1.24 -2.22 10.71
C THR A 76 1.45 -3.15 11.90
N ALA A 77 0.56 -4.13 12.07
CA ALA A 77 0.76 -5.21 13.03
C ALA A 77 1.91 -6.13 12.57
N LYS A 78 2.92 -6.36 13.42
CA LYS A 78 4.12 -7.14 13.09
C LYS A 78 3.79 -8.55 12.57
N GLY A 79 2.81 -9.22 13.16
CA GLY A 79 2.39 -10.56 12.71
C GLY A 79 1.84 -10.60 11.29
N VAL A 80 1.17 -9.52 10.85
CA VAL A 80 0.60 -9.42 9.50
C VAL A 80 1.71 -9.25 8.47
N GLN A 81 2.76 -8.49 8.78
CA GLN A 81 3.88 -8.29 7.86
C GLN A 81 4.60 -9.59 7.48
N GLN A 82 4.64 -10.58 8.37
CA GLN A 82 5.31 -11.87 8.13
C GLN A 82 4.46 -12.81 7.26
N LYS A 83 3.14 -12.64 7.23
CA LYS A 83 2.23 -13.48 6.44
C LYS A 83 2.32 -13.21 4.94
N TYR A 84 2.47 -11.94 4.56
CA TYR A 84 2.46 -11.51 3.16
C TYR A 84 3.90 -11.35 2.64
N PHE A 85 4.52 -12.48 2.29
CA PHE A 85 5.89 -12.51 1.78
C PHE A 85 5.95 -12.27 0.27
N VAL A 86 6.94 -11.48 -0.15
CA VAL A 86 7.35 -11.23 -1.54
C VAL A 86 8.88 -11.37 -1.56
N PRO A 87 9.50 -11.93 -2.62
CA PRO A 87 10.95 -12.01 -2.71
C PRO A 87 11.61 -10.65 -2.48
N LEU A 88 12.68 -10.61 -1.69
CA LEU A 88 13.34 -9.34 -1.34
C LEU A 88 14.02 -8.68 -2.54
N LYS A 89 14.69 -9.48 -3.38
CA LYS A 89 15.48 -8.98 -4.51
C LYS A 89 14.63 -8.16 -5.48
N GLY A 90 14.85 -6.84 -5.50
CA GLY A 90 14.15 -5.89 -6.36
C GLY A 90 12.86 -5.32 -5.77
N TYR A 91 12.49 -5.74 -4.56
CA TYR A 91 11.26 -5.30 -3.86
C TYR A 91 11.53 -4.86 -2.41
N ASP A 92 12.79 -4.59 -2.06
CA ASP A 92 13.21 -4.15 -0.72
C ASP A 92 12.47 -2.90 -0.24
N TYR A 93 12.06 -2.05 -1.18
CA TYR A 93 11.26 -0.85 -0.95
C TYR A 93 9.89 -1.15 -0.32
N LEU A 94 9.35 -2.37 -0.44
CA LEU A 94 8.07 -2.75 0.20
C LEU A 94 8.21 -3.08 1.69
N PHE A 95 9.45 -3.29 2.16
CA PHE A 95 9.73 -3.74 3.52
C PHE A 95 10.46 -2.68 4.34
N THR A 96 11.21 -1.81 3.69
CA THR A 96 12.07 -0.82 4.34
C THR A 96 11.65 0.59 3.97
N HIS A 97 11.77 1.52 4.92
CA HIS A 97 11.60 2.94 4.61
C HIS A 97 12.80 3.39 3.78
N PRO A 98 12.58 4.06 2.63
CA PRO A 98 13.68 4.60 1.86
C PRO A 98 14.44 5.58 2.74
N GLN A 99 15.74 5.41 2.81
CA GLN A 99 16.59 6.32 3.56
C GLN A 99 16.57 7.68 2.86
N PRO A 100 16.62 8.79 3.62
CA PRO A 100 16.86 10.09 3.03
C PRO A 100 18.34 10.14 2.64
N CYS A 101 18.70 9.55 1.49
CA CYS A 101 20.04 9.64 0.92
C CYS A 101 20.05 10.88 0.01
N SER A 102 20.99 11.81 0.17
CA SER A 102 21.37 12.87 -0.80
C SER A 102 22.09 14.04 -0.12
N LEU A 103 22.57 14.99 -0.93
CA LEU A 103 23.01 16.31 -0.51
C LEU A 103 21.97 17.08 0.32
N VAL A 104 20.67 16.78 0.16
CA VAL A 104 19.60 17.39 0.97
C VAL A 104 19.81 17.05 2.45
N VAL A 105 20.15 15.79 2.78
CA VAL A 105 20.42 15.39 4.16
C VAL A 105 21.72 15.96 4.70
N ALA A 106 22.75 16.03 3.86
CA ALA A 106 23.99 16.71 4.23
C ALA A 106 23.73 18.18 4.61
N SER A 107 22.91 18.89 3.82
CA SER A 107 22.56 20.30 4.10
C SER A 107 21.75 20.48 5.39
N VAL A 108 20.84 19.54 5.70
CA VAL A 108 20.10 19.53 6.98
C VAL A 108 21.06 19.35 8.15
N ASN A 109 21.97 18.36 8.05
CA ASN A 109 22.95 18.07 9.10
C ASN A 109 23.93 19.22 9.31
N GLU A 110 24.39 19.87 8.24
CA GLU A 110 25.24 21.06 8.35
C GLU A 110 24.52 22.21 9.05
N LYS A 111 23.26 22.46 8.71
CA LYS A 111 22.47 23.52 9.34
C LYS A 111 22.23 23.26 10.83
N GLU A 112 22.00 22.01 11.22
CA GLU A 112 21.89 21.59 12.61
C GLU A 112 23.21 21.82 13.37
N ARG A 113 24.36 21.50 12.77
CA ARG A 113 25.69 21.72 13.36
C ARG A 113 26.06 23.19 13.56
N HIS A 114 25.63 24.08 12.66
CA HIS A 114 25.97 25.51 12.72
C HIS A 114 25.07 26.32 13.64
N GLY A 115 24.13 25.69 14.37
CA GLY A 115 23.29 26.40 15.35
C GLY A 115 22.39 27.49 14.76
N GLN A 116 22.24 27.57 13.43
CA GLN A 116 21.30 28.46 12.76
C GLN A 116 19.86 27.94 12.93
N GLN A 117 19.40 27.95 14.17
CA GLN A 117 18.02 27.71 14.54
C GLN A 117 17.29 29.05 14.55
N ALA A 118 16.33 29.21 13.64
CA ALA A 118 15.40 30.32 13.68
C ALA A 118 14.61 30.32 15.02
N PRO A 119 14.18 31.49 15.54
CA PRO A 119 13.54 31.63 16.85
C PRO A 119 12.06 31.19 16.90
N ALA A 120 11.71 30.04 16.29
CA ALA A 120 10.35 29.49 16.27
C ALA A 120 10.33 28.05 16.83
N PRO A 121 9.25 27.61 17.51
CA PRO A 121 9.21 26.32 18.18
C PRO A 121 9.13 25.18 17.15
N LYS A 122 10.28 24.69 16.67
CA LYS A 122 10.35 23.64 15.65
C LYS A 122 11.24 22.50 16.11
N SER A 123 10.61 21.45 16.66
CA SER A 123 11.22 20.12 16.71
C SER A 123 10.18 18.98 16.79
N LYS A 124 9.00 19.20 17.38
CA LYS A 124 7.96 18.17 17.55
C LYS A 124 7.12 17.94 16.28
N ASP A 125 6.55 19.00 15.70
CA ASP A 125 5.63 18.88 14.57
C ASP A 125 6.32 18.43 13.28
N ALA A 126 7.57 18.86 13.09
CA ALA A 126 8.36 18.47 11.93
C ALA A 126 8.71 16.95 11.98
N LYS A 127 9.13 16.44 13.15
CA LYS A 127 9.33 14.99 13.36
C LYS A 127 8.03 14.19 13.20
N CYS A 128 6.89 14.80 13.53
CA CYS A 128 5.58 14.18 13.33
C CYS A 128 5.27 13.94 11.84
N LEU A 129 5.67 14.86 10.94
CA LEU A 129 5.43 14.72 9.50
C LEU A 129 6.24 13.58 8.87
N ASP A 130 7.54 13.45 9.15
CA ASP A 130 8.34 12.32 8.63
C ASP A 130 7.83 10.98 9.20
N LEU A 131 7.48 10.94 10.49
CA LEU A 131 6.86 9.77 11.10
C LEU A 131 5.53 9.42 10.43
N CYS A 132 4.68 10.40 10.15
CA CYS A 132 3.43 10.22 9.42
C CYS A 132 3.67 9.63 8.03
N GLY A 133 4.60 10.21 7.27
CA GLY A 133 4.99 9.70 5.97
C GLY A 133 5.54 8.27 6.02
N CYS A 134 6.36 7.94 7.02
CA CYS A 134 6.85 6.58 7.26
C CYS A 134 5.70 5.60 7.57
N LYS A 135 4.73 6.03 8.37
CA LYS A 135 3.55 5.22 8.69
C LYS A 135 2.74 4.92 7.43
N VAL A 136 2.39 5.96 6.66
CA VAL A 136 1.67 5.85 5.39
C VAL A 136 2.42 4.92 4.42
N TYR A 137 3.73 5.09 4.29
CA TYR A 137 4.58 4.25 3.44
C TYR A 137 4.54 2.78 3.86
N SER A 138 4.73 2.47 5.15
CA SER A 138 4.69 1.08 5.63
C SER A 138 3.33 0.42 5.43
N SER A 139 2.24 1.15 5.71
CA SER A 139 0.89 0.63 5.53
C SER A 139 0.60 0.34 4.07
N ALA A 140 0.99 1.24 3.16
CA ALA A 140 0.85 1.06 1.72
C ALA A 140 1.70 -0.12 1.20
N GLY A 141 2.96 -0.23 1.63
CA GLY A 141 3.83 -1.35 1.27
C GLY A 141 3.26 -2.70 1.71
N LEU A 142 2.63 -2.77 2.88
CA LEU A 142 1.90 -3.96 3.32
C LEU A 142 0.66 -4.24 2.46
N GLN A 143 -0.15 -3.22 2.15
CA GLN A 143 -1.32 -3.37 1.30
C GLN A 143 -0.96 -3.90 -0.10
N LEU A 144 0.14 -3.41 -0.70
CA LEU A 144 0.65 -3.94 -1.98
C LEU A 144 0.98 -5.44 -1.88
N ARG A 145 1.62 -5.88 -0.78
CA ARG A 145 1.93 -7.31 -0.57
C ARG A 145 0.67 -8.16 -0.37
N ILE A 146 -0.34 -7.63 0.32
CA ILE A 146 -1.65 -8.27 0.48
C ILE A 146 -2.34 -8.41 -0.88
N ALA A 147 -2.44 -7.33 -1.62
CA ALA A 147 -3.07 -7.28 -2.95
C ALA A 147 -2.38 -8.25 -3.93
N ASN A 148 -1.05 -8.32 -3.92
CA ASN A 148 -0.31 -9.29 -4.72
C ASN A 148 -0.66 -10.74 -4.38
N GLN A 149 -0.74 -11.09 -3.09
CA GLN A 149 -1.16 -12.44 -2.70
C GLN A 149 -2.61 -12.72 -3.10
N GLN A 150 -3.52 -11.76 -2.93
CA GLN A 150 -4.92 -11.90 -3.35
C GLN A 150 -5.02 -12.14 -4.86
N ALA A 151 -4.31 -11.38 -5.68
CA ALA A 151 -4.27 -11.56 -7.12
C ALA A 151 -3.77 -12.96 -7.54
N LEU A 152 -2.73 -13.47 -6.89
CA LEU A 152 -2.21 -14.82 -7.14
C LEU A 152 -3.24 -15.90 -6.77
N LEU A 153 -3.93 -15.76 -5.64
CA LEU A 153 -4.98 -16.68 -5.20
C LEU A 153 -6.19 -16.64 -6.14
N SER A 154 -6.63 -15.45 -6.56
CA SER A 154 -7.74 -15.30 -7.50
C SER A 154 -7.42 -15.92 -8.86
N ARG A 155 -6.18 -15.75 -9.36
CA ARG A 155 -5.71 -16.43 -10.57
C ARG A 155 -5.72 -17.96 -10.43
N TYR A 156 -5.27 -18.47 -9.28
CA TYR A 156 -5.30 -19.90 -8.99
C TYR A 156 -6.73 -20.44 -8.94
N ASN A 157 -7.65 -19.73 -8.28
CA ASN A 157 -9.07 -20.09 -8.22
C ASN A 157 -9.69 -20.12 -9.61
N PHE A 158 -9.42 -19.11 -10.45
CA PHE A 158 -9.89 -19.09 -11.84
C PHE A 158 -9.42 -20.33 -12.60
N ASN A 159 -8.13 -20.67 -12.52
CA ASN A 159 -7.58 -21.84 -13.19
C ASN A 159 -8.17 -23.16 -12.66
N SER A 160 -8.50 -23.21 -11.37
CA SER A 160 -9.15 -24.36 -10.73
C SER A 160 -10.56 -24.56 -11.29
N TRP A 161 -11.38 -23.50 -11.33
CA TRP A 161 -12.72 -23.55 -11.94
C TRP A 161 -12.67 -23.86 -13.44
N ASN A 162 -11.71 -23.29 -14.16
CA ASN A 162 -11.51 -23.61 -15.57
C ASN A 162 -11.11 -25.08 -15.78
N SER A 163 -10.34 -25.66 -14.85
CA SER A 163 -10.00 -27.08 -14.89
C SER A 163 -11.18 -27.98 -14.54
N MET A 164 -12.08 -27.53 -13.66
CA MET A 164 -13.31 -28.28 -13.31
C MET A 164 -14.17 -28.56 -14.54
N LEU A 165 -14.24 -27.64 -15.50
CA LEU A 165 -14.99 -27.84 -16.74
C LEU A 165 -14.56 -29.07 -17.55
N LYS A 166 -13.31 -29.54 -17.39
CA LYS A 166 -12.85 -30.78 -18.04
C LYS A 166 -13.58 -32.03 -17.55
N PHE A 167 -14.17 -31.96 -16.36
CA PHE A 167 -14.96 -33.05 -15.78
C PHE A 167 -16.44 -32.99 -16.17
N LYS A 168 -16.88 -32.00 -16.96
CA LYS A 168 -18.30 -31.85 -17.37
C LYS A 168 -18.87 -33.16 -17.93
N GLU A 169 -18.12 -33.85 -18.79
CA GLU A 169 -18.58 -35.10 -19.40
C GLU A 169 -18.68 -36.29 -18.44
N LEU A 170 -17.97 -36.23 -17.29
CA LEU A 170 -18.04 -37.26 -16.26
C LEU A 170 -19.25 -37.09 -15.32
N VAL A 171 -19.92 -35.95 -15.37
CA VAL A 171 -21.13 -35.67 -14.59
C VAL A 171 -22.35 -36.30 -15.29
N PRO A 172 -23.34 -36.85 -14.54
CA PRO A 172 -24.57 -37.38 -15.12
C PRO A 172 -25.23 -36.39 -16.10
N PRO A 173 -25.75 -36.85 -17.26
CA PRO A 173 -26.24 -35.96 -18.32
C PRO A 173 -27.20 -34.87 -17.85
N LYS A 174 -28.12 -35.22 -16.94
CA LYS A 174 -29.12 -34.30 -16.37
C LYS A 174 -28.54 -33.13 -15.56
N SER A 175 -27.30 -33.23 -15.07
CA SER A 175 -26.66 -32.24 -14.19
C SER A 175 -25.49 -31.51 -14.86
N ARG A 176 -25.21 -31.78 -16.14
CA ARG A 176 -24.05 -31.22 -16.84
C ARG A 176 -24.14 -29.70 -17.02
N GLU A 177 -25.33 -29.19 -17.30
CA GLU A 177 -25.53 -27.74 -17.49
C GLU A 177 -25.46 -26.99 -16.16
N GLU A 178 -26.02 -27.54 -15.08
CA GLU A 178 -25.88 -26.97 -13.73
C GLU A 178 -24.41 -26.94 -13.28
N PHE A 179 -23.67 -28.02 -13.54
CA PHE A 179 -22.23 -28.08 -13.25
C PHE A 179 -21.43 -27.04 -14.06
N ALA A 180 -21.75 -26.89 -15.35
CA ALA A 180 -21.11 -25.90 -16.20
C ALA A 180 -21.40 -24.47 -15.72
N ALA A 181 -22.67 -24.17 -15.41
CA ALA A 181 -23.09 -22.88 -14.87
C ALA A 181 -22.35 -22.54 -13.57
N LEU A 182 -22.24 -23.49 -12.63
CA LEU A 182 -21.50 -23.31 -11.38
C LEU A 182 -20.01 -23.02 -11.62
N ALA A 183 -19.38 -23.73 -12.56
CA ALA A 183 -17.98 -23.50 -12.90
C ALA A 183 -17.76 -22.14 -13.58
N GLU A 184 -18.68 -21.71 -14.45
CA GLU A 184 -18.66 -20.37 -15.04
C GLU A 184 -18.84 -19.26 -13.99
N GLU A 185 -19.75 -19.45 -13.03
CA GLU A 185 -19.94 -18.54 -11.92
C GLU A 185 -18.67 -18.44 -11.07
N GLY A 186 -18.06 -19.57 -10.72
CA GLY A 186 -16.80 -19.61 -9.99
C GLY A 186 -15.66 -18.87 -10.68
N LYS A 187 -15.58 -18.97 -12.02
CA LYS A 187 -14.64 -18.18 -12.83
C LYS A 187 -14.94 -16.68 -12.75
N THR A 188 -16.21 -16.29 -12.86
CA THR A 188 -16.65 -14.88 -12.79
C THR A 188 -16.33 -14.25 -11.43
N VAL A 189 -16.56 -15.00 -10.33
CA VAL A 189 -16.19 -14.57 -8.98
C VAL A 189 -14.68 -14.41 -8.84
N ALA A 190 -13.89 -15.36 -9.37
CA ALA A 190 -12.44 -15.29 -9.35
C ALA A 190 -11.89 -14.10 -10.16
N GLN A 191 -12.49 -13.78 -11.32
CA GLN A 191 -12.15 -12.60 -12.12
C GLN A 191 -12.47 -11.30 -11.38
N THR A 192 -13.66 -11.19 -10.80
CA THR A 192 -14.05 -10.02 -10.01
C THR A 192 -13.12 -9.82 -8.80
N SER A 193 -12.75 -10.90 -8.12
CA SER A 193 -11.79 -10.87 -7.02
C SER A 193 -10.39 -10.45 -7.46
N LEU A 194 -9.94 -10.88 -8.65
CA LEU A 194 -8.68 -10.44 -9.23
C LEU A 194 -8.71 -8.94 -9.52
N GLN A 195 -9.79 -8.42 -10.11
CA GLN A 195 -9.95 -6.99 -10.37
C GLN A 195 -9.92 -6.17 -9.08
N ALA A 196 -10.66 -6.58 -8.05
CA ALA A 196 -10.61 -5.92 -6.75
C ALA A 196 -9.21 -5.91 -6.12
N SER A 197 -8.41 -6.94 -6.38
CA SER A 197 -7.01 -7.00 -5.93
C SER A 197 -6.13 -6.01 -6.71
N LEU A 198 -6.36 -5.83 -8.02
CA LEU A 198 -5.67 -4.83 -8.83
C LEU A 198 -6.03 -3.41 -8.39
N ASP A 199 -7.31 -3.13 -8.14
CA ASP A 199 -7.78 -1.83 -7.65
C ASP A 199 -7.18 -1.52 -6.26
N ALA A 200 -7.07 -2.53 -5.39
CA ALA A 200 -6.40 -2.39 -4.10
C ALA A 200 -4.90 -2.12 -4.25
N ALA A 201 -4.23 -2.73 -5.22
CA ALA A 201 -2.81 -2.48 -5.51
C ALA A 201 -2.58 -1.05 -6.04
N ASP A 202 -3.45 -0.57 -6.93
CA ASP A 202 -3.40 0.80 -7.45
C ASP A 202 -3.59 1.84 -6.32
N SER A 203 -4.63 1.66 -5.50
CA SER A 203 -4.87 2.50 -4.32
C SER A 203 -3.68 2.49 -3.34
N ALA A 204 -3.08 1.32 -3.12
CA ALA A 204 -1.88 1.21 -2.29
C ALA A 204 -0.68 1.92 -2.91
N ALA A 205 -0.50 1.88 -4.24
CA ALA A 205 0.55 2.61 -4.94
C ALA A 205 0.39 4.14 -4.82
N HIS A 206 -0.84 4.65 -4.96
CA HIS A 206 -1.16 6.06 -4.70
C HIS A 206 -0.89 6.45 -3.24
N THR A 207 -1.21 5.57 -2.29
CA THR A 207 -0.92 5.79 -0.86
C THR A 207 0.58 5.80 -0.59
N LEU A 208 1.34 4.90 -1.23
CA LEU A 208 2.81 4.85 -1.16
C LEU A 208 3.42 6.17 -1.67
N SER A 209 2.94 6.65 -2.83
CA SER A 209 3.33 7.94 -3.42
C SER A 209 3.05 9.10 -2.46
N SER A 210 1.88 9.13 -1.83
CA SER A 210 1.54 10.13 -0.81
C SER A 210 2.51 10.11 0.38
N GLY A 211 2.87 8.92 0.86
CA GLY A 211 3.85 8.75 1.93
C GLY A 211 5.25 9.27 1.53
N ILE A 212 5.69 8.98 0.31
CA ILE A 212 6.96 9.49 -0.24
C ILE A 212 6.95 11.02 -0.32
N THR A 213 5.86 11.60 -0.85
CA THR A 213 5.70 13.05 -1.00
C THR A 213 5.74 13.77 0.35
N VAL A 214 5.01 13.27 1.36
CA VAL A 214 5.03 13.84 2.72
C VAL A 214 6.46 13.85 3.28
N ARG A 215 7.20 12.74 3.13
CA ARG A 215 8.59 12.67 3.58
C ARG A 215 9.48 13.64 2.81
N ARG A 216 9.37 13.71 1.48
CA ARG A 216 10.16 14.65 0.65
C ARG A 216 9.93 16.10 1.05
N ILE A 217 8.67 16.50 1.23
CA ILE A 217 8.31 17.86 1.66
C ILE A 217 8.97 18.18 3.00
N PHE A 218 8.91 17.27 3.97
CA PHE A 218 9.57 17.46 5.26
C PHE A 218 11.09 17.69 5.10
N TRP A 219 11.79 16.80 4.38
CA TRP A 219 13.24 16.89 4.21
C TRP A 219 13.67 18.13 3.42
N LEU A 220 12.90 18.51 2.39
CA LEU A 220 13.15 19.73 1.61
C LEU A 220 12.91 21.00 2.44
N GLN A 221 11.84 21.06 3.24
CA GLN A 221 11.61 22.19 4.15
C GLN A 221 12.72 22.32 5.19
N ALA A 222 13.20 21.19 5.73
CA ALA A 222 14.30 21.18 6.70
C ALA A 222 15.62 21.69 6.09
N SER A 223 15.88 21.39 4.80
CA SER A 223 17.10 21.78 4.10
C SER A 223 17.28 23.30 3.94
N GLY A 224 16.19 24.07 3.97
CA GLY A 224 16.22 25.52 3.72
C GLY A 224 16.49 25.90 2.26
N LEU A 225 16.30 24.97 1.32
CA LEU A 225 16.35 25.27 -0.12
C LEU A 225 15.27 26.29 -0.51
N PRO A 226 15.51 27.13 -1.54
CA PRO A 226 14.48 28.01 -2.10
C PRO A 226 13.24 27.24 -2.55
N PRO A 227 12.02 27.79 -2.42
CA PRO A 227 10.77 27.11 -2.78
C PRO A 227 10.74 26.55 -4.21
N GLU A 228 11.35 27.26 -5.16
CA GLU A 228 11.41 26.86 -6.57
C GLU A 228 12.19 25.54 -6.74
N LEU A 229 13.25 25.38 -5.94
CA LEU A 229 14.04 24.15 -5.93
C LEU A 229 13.29 23.04 -5.19
N GLN A 230 12.60 23.35 -4.10
CA GLN A 230 11.80 22.36 -3.38
C GLN A 230 10.74 21.73 -4.31
N GLN A 231 9.99 22.55 -5.06
CA GLN A 231 8.99 22.07 -6.02
C GLN A 231 9.61 21.20 -7.11
N THR A 232 10.77 21.60 -7.63
CA THR A 232 11.45 20.84 -8.69
C THR A 232 11.99 19.50 -8.22
N LEU A 233 12.39 19.40 -6.94
CA LEU A 233 12.98 18.20 -6.35
C LEU A 233 11.93 17.24 -5.81
N GLN A 234 10.80 17.73 -5.29
CA GLN A 234 9.74 16.85 -4.76
C GLN A 234 9.09 15.99 -5.85
N ASP A 235 8.96 16.53 -7.07
CA ASP A 235 8.30 15.89 -8.22
C ASP A 235 9.25 14.95 -9.03
N LEU A 236 10.47 14.73 -8.56
CA LEU A 236 11.40 13.80 -9.22
C LEU A 236 10.91 12.35 -9.14
N PRO A 237 11.19 11.49 -10.13
CA PRO A 237 10.85 10.06 -10.04
C PRO A 237 11.44 9.40 -8.77
N PHE A 238 10.74 8.42 -8.24
CA PHE A 238 11.21 7.57 -7.14
C PHE A 238 11.67 6.22 -7.70
N ASP A 239 12.86 5.77 -7.31
CA ASP A 239 13.50 4.55 -7.81
C ASP A 239 13.44 3.37 -6.82
N GLY A 240 12.84 3.57 -5.65
CA GLY A 240 12.75 2.55 -4.61
C GLY A 240 13.96 2.48 -3.68
N ALA A 241 15.10 3.08 -4.03
CA ALA A 241 16.33 2.96 -3.24
C ALA A 241 16.41 4.02 -2.14
N CYS A 242 16.22 5.28 -2.52
CA CYS A 242 16.38 6.43 -1.62
C CYS A 242 15.28 7.45 -1.84
N LEU A 243 14.97 8.23 -0.81
CA LEU A 243 13.93 9.26 -0.87
C LEU A 243 14.24 10.30 -1.97
N PHE A 244 15.52 10.59 -2.16
CA PHE A 244 16.05 11.39 -3.26
C PHE A 244 17.07 10.54 -4.02
N SER A 245 16.90 10.44 -5.34
CA SER A 245 17.84 9.70 -6.20
C SER A 245 19.09 10.52 -6.52
N GLU A 246 20.11 9.89 -7.11
CA GLU A 246 21.31 10.59 -7.59
C GLU A 246 20.97 11.73 -8.57
N LYS A 247 19.89 11.58 -9.33
CA LYS A 247 19.37 12.65 -10.21
C LYS A 247 19.05 13.94 -9.46
N THR A 248 18.62 13.83 -8.20
CA THR A 248 18.44 14.98 -7.29
C THR A 248 19.77 15.71 -7.08
N ASN A 249 20.85 14.96 -6.84
CA ASN A 249 22.19 15.53 -6.63
C ASN A 249 22.68 16.21 -7.91
N SER A 250 22.53 15.56 -9.07
CA SER A 250 22.91 16.15 -10.37
C SER A 250 22.14 17.43 -10.68
N ARG A 251 20.82 17.47 -10.39
CA ARG A 251 20.02 18.69 -10.50
C ARG A 251 20.52 19.77 -9.55
N LEU A 252 20.74 19.43 -8.28
CA LEU A 252 21.20 20.40 -7.28
C LEU A 252 22.57 20.99 -7.65
N GLN A 253 23.47 20.16 -8.17
CA GLN A 253 24.79 20.59 -8.64
C GLN A 253 24.67 21.50 -9.87
N SER A 254 23.90 21.09 -10.88
CA SER A 254 23.65 21.91 -12.09
C SER A 254 23.05 23.28 -11.74
N LEU A 255 22.14 23.34 -10.76
CA LEU A 255 21.54 24.58 -10.28
C LEU A 255 22.51 25.45 -9.47
N LYS A 256 23.42 24.82 -8.72
CA LYS A 256 24.50 25.53 -8.04
C LYS A 256 25.44 26.18 -9.03
N ASP A 257 25.79 25.46 -10.09
CA ASP A 257 26.66 25.93 -11.16
C ASP A 257 26.01 27.06 -11.96
N SER A 258 24.71 26.92 -12.30
CA SER A 258 23.97 27.99 -12.98
C SER A 258 23.89 29.27 -12.13
N ARG A 259 23.63 29.14 -10.82
CA ARG A 259 23.65 30.29 -9.90
C ARG A 259 25.02 30.92 -9.80
N ALA A 260 26.10 30.14 -9.78
CA ALA A 260 27.46 30.66 -9.78
C ALA A 260 27.75 31.45 -11.06
N ILE A 261 27.30 30.93 -12.22
CA ILE A 261 27.41 31.60 -13.53
C ILE A 261 26.62 32.92 -13.55
N THR A 262 25.38 32.93 -13.05
CA THR A 262 24.58 34.16 -12.97
C THR A 262 25.24 35.21 -12.08
N LYS A 263 25.88 34.78 -10.97
CA LYS A 263 26.65 35.67 -10.10
C LYS A 263 27.88 36.25 -10.81
N SER A 264 28.62 35.44 -11.58
CA SER A 264 29.79 35.93 -12.33
C SER A 264 29.42 36.87 -13.48
N LEU A 265 28.21 36.75 -14.04
CA LEU A 265 27.70 37.63 -15.09
C LEU A 265 27.20 38.99 -14.58
N GLY A 266 27.30 39.27 -13.28
CA GLY A 266 26.94 40.57 -12.70
C GLY A 266 25.43 40.87 -12.69
N MET A 267 24.58 39.89 -12.99
CA MET A 267 23.11 40.03 -13.09
C MET A 267 22.40 40.06 -11.73
N HIS A 268 23.04 40.59 -10.69
CA HIS A 268 22.39 40.82 -9.41
C HIS A 268 21.57 42.11 -9.50
N THR A 269 20.24 42.00 -9.45
CA THR A 269 19.39 43.13 -9.08
C THR A 269 19.80 43.56 -7.67
N PRO A 270 20.35 44.78 -7.46
CA PRO A 270 20.72 45.22 -6.13
C PRO A 270 19.49 45.20 -5.24
N ALA A 271 19.59 44.58 -4.06
CA ALA A 271 18.55 44.69 -3.06
C ALA A 271 18.30 46.18 -2.78
N THR A 272 17.10 46.66 -3.09
CA THR A 272 16.67 48.03 -2.76
C THR A 272 16.83 48.20 -1.26
N GLN A 273 17.90 48.89 -0.83
CA GLN A 273 18.08 49.23 0.56
C GLN A 273 16.89 50.10 0.98
N ARG A 274 15.95 49.51 1.72
CA ARG A 274 14.92 50.29 2.41
C ARG A 274 15.64 51.14 3.45
N LYS A 275 15.65 52.46 3.22
CA LYS A 275 16.14 53.45 4.18
C LYS A 275 15.46 53.21 5.54
N PRO A 276 16.20 53.28 6.66
CA PRO A 276 15.60 53.20 7.99
C PRO A 276 14.60 54.35 8.17
N PHE A 277 13.36 54.01 8.49
CA PHE A 277 12.34 54.98 8.85
C PHE A 277 12.73 55.59 10.21
N LYS A 278 13.05 56.88 10.24
CA LYS A 278 13.27 57.63 11.48
C LYS A 278 11.90 58.13 11.97
N PRO A 279 11.39 57.69 13.13
CA PRO A 279 10.23 58.33 13.74
C PRO A 279 10.62 59.73 14.25
N GLN A 280 9.82 60.73 13.90
CA GLN A 280 9.87 62.05 14.53
C GLN A 280 9.24 61.98 15.94
N GLN A 281 9.87 62.65 16.90
CA GLN A 281 9.33 62.96 18.23
C GLN A 281 9.58 64.45 18.48
N PRO A 282 8.81 65.09 19.38
CA PRO A 282 7.36 65.35 19.33
C PRO A 282 7.05 66.74 18.75
#